data_AF-A0A2S7UDF3-F1
#
_entry.id   AF-A0A2S7UDF3-F1
#
_cell.length_a   1.000
_cell.length_b   1.000
_cell.length_c   1.000
_cell.angle_alpha   90.00
_cell.angle_beta   90.00
_cell.angle_gamma   90.00
#
_symmetry.space_group_name_H-M   'P 1'
#
loop_
_entity.id
_entity.type
_entity.pdbx_description
1 polymer ?
#
loop_
_entity_poly.entity_id
_entity_poly.type
_entity_poly.pdbx_seq_one_letter_code
_entity_poly.pdbx_strand_id
1 'polypeptide(L)' 'MKTRNPLLGGIIAAIMIGFGSWRLYNYFILGEEMPTWRVVLSVAIVIYGLVVAYNALINKNAE' A
#
# COMPACT_ATOMS: atom_id res chain seq x y z
N MET A 1 -15.38 21.70 6.10
CA MET A 1 -15.10 20.39 5.47
C MET A 1 -13.63 20.37 5.06
N LYS A 2 -12.83 19.44 5.60
CA LYS A 2 -11.38 19.37 5.36
C LYS A 2 -11.15 18.82 3.95
N THR A 3 -10.68 19.64 3.03
CA THR A 3 -10.31 19.27 1.65
C THR A 3 -9.33 18.11 1.71
N ARG A 4 -9.78 16.90 1.36
CA ARG A 4 -8.91 15.71 1.29
C ARG A 4 -8.05 15.87 0.04
N ASN A 5 -6.78 16.23 0.21
CA ASN A 5 -5.86 16.44 -0.91
C ASN A 5 -5.60 15.10 -1.64
N PRO A 6 -6.05 14.91 -2.89
CA PRO A 6 -5.92 13.65 -3.62
C PRO A 6 -4.46 13.25 -3.87
N LEU A 7 -3.54 14.21 -3.97
CA LEU A 7 -2.09 13.95 -4.07
C LEU A 7 -1.55 13.24 -2.83
N LEU A 8 -2.03 13.61 -1.64
CA LEU A 8 -1.62 13.00 -0.38
C LEU A 8 -2.05 11.53 -0.33
N GLY A 9 -3.24 11.23 -0.84
CA GLY A 9 -3.75 9.85 -0.95
C GLY A 9 -2.89 8.99 -1.87
N GLY A 10 -2.45 9.54 -3.01
CA GLY A 10 -1.54 8.87 -3.93
C GLY A 10 -0.17 8.57 -3.32
N ILE A 11 0.42 9.52 -2.60
CA ILE A 11 1.73 9.32 -1.92
C ILE A 11 1.63 8.23 -0.84
N ILE A 12 0.58 8.27 -0.01
CA ILE A 12 0.37 7.26 1.03
C ILE A 12 0.20 5.87 0.39
N ALA A 13 -0.59 5.76 -0.68
CA ALA A 13 -0.77 4.51 -1.38
C ALA A 13 0.56 3.95 -1.93
N ALA A 14 1.39 4.79 -2.55
CA ALA A 14 2.69 4.38 -3.07
C ALA A 14 3.61 3.84 -1.97
N ILE A 15 3.66 4.51 -0.80
CA ILE A 15 4.45 4.07 0.35
C ILE A 15 3.95 2.71 0.87
N MET A 16 2.63 2.55 1.01
CA MET A 16 2.06 1.29 1.51
C MET A 16 2.35 0.13 0.57
N ILE A 17 2.09 0.32 -0.73
CA ILE A 17 2.34 -0.71 -1.74
C ILE A 17 3.84 -1.04 -1.80
N GLY A 18 4.70 -0.03 -1.85
CA GLY A 18 6.15 -0.20 -1.89
C GLY A 18 6.69 -0.95 -0.67
N PHE A 19 6.35 -0.50 0.54
CA PHE A 19 6.83 -1.11 1.78
C PHE A 19 6.35 -2.56 1.95
N GLY A 20 5.05 -2.81 1.72
CA GLY A 20 4.50 -4.15 1.82
C GLY A 20 5.09 -5.10 0.78
N SER A 21 5.25 -4.63 -0.47
CA SER A 21 5.83 -5.44 -1.55
C SER A 21 7.31 -5.73 -1.31
N TRP A 22 8.09 -4.76 -0.83
CA TRP A 22 9.49 -4.96 -0.48
C TRP A 22 9.66 -6.03 0.62
N ARG A 23 8.84 -5.98 1.68
CA ARG A 23 8.86 -7.02 2.72
C ARG A 23 8.53 -8.40 2.17
N LEU A 24 7.53 -8.49 1.30
CA LEU A 24 7.14 -9.77 0.69
C LEU A 24 8.24 -10.28 -0.23
N TYR A 25 8.93 -9.40 -0.97
CA TYR A 25 10.08 -9.76 -1.79
C TYR A 25 11.21 -10.34 -0.93
N ASN A 26 11.55 -9.70 0.20
CA ASN A 26 12.57 -10.22 1.10
C ASN A 26 12.21 -11.62 1.65
N TYR A 27 10.95 -11.85 2.01
CA TYR A 27 10.49 -13.14 2.52
C TYR A 27 10.47 -14.23 1.44
N PHE A 28 9.83 -13.98 0.30
CA PHE A 28 9.60 -15.02 -0.72
C PHE A 28 10.77 -15.20 -1.70
N ILE A 29 11.58 -14.17 -1.94
CA ILE A 29 12.65 -14.20 -2.94
C ILE A 29 14.03 -14.27 -2.28
N LEU A 30 14.28 -13.47 -1.25
CA LEU A 30 15.58 -13.45 -0.55
C LEU A 30 15.67 -14.48 0.57
N GLY A 31 14.55 -15.08 0.98
CA GLY A 31 14.51 -16.09 2.04
C GLY A 31 14.74 -15.54 3.44
N GLU A 32 14.49 -14.25 3.67
CA GLU A 32 14.58 -13.68 5.02
C GLU A 32 13.54 -14.34 5.95
N GLU A 33 13.99 -14.82 7.11
CA GLU A 33 13.07 -15.38 8.10
C GLU A 33 12.16 -14.30 8.67
N MET A 34 10.87 -14.42 8.37
CA MET A 34 9.85 -13.52 8.88
C MET A 34 8.68 -14.29 9.49
N PRO A 35 8.25 -13.97 10.73
CA PRO A 35 7.08 -14.59 11.33
C PRO A 35 5.83 -14.44 10.45
N THR A 36 5.01 -15.49 10.36
CA THR A 36 3.82 -15.53 9.48
C THR A 36 2.89 -14.34 9.66
N TRP A 37 2.68 -13.87 10.90
CA TRP A 37 1.84 -12.71 11.17
C TRP A 37 2.35 -11.41 10.50
N ARG A 38 3.68 -11.25 10.37
CA ARG A 38 4.27 -10.10 9.67
C ARG A 38 4.11 -10.21 8.16
N VAL A 39 4.16 -11.43 7.62
CA VAL A 39 3.90 -11.70 6.20
C VAL A 39 2.45 -11.35 5.87
N VAL A 40 1.50 -11.83 6.67
CA VAL A 40 0.07 -11.51 6.51
C VAL A 40 -0.19 -10.00 6.59
N LEU A 41 0.42 -9.30 7.55
CA LEU A 41 0.32 -7.83 7.64
C LEU A 41 0.90 -7.14 6.41
N SER A 42 2.00 -7.64 5.86
CA SER A 42 2.62 -7.07 4.66
C SER A 42 1.68 -7.20 3.45
N VAL A 43 1.03 -8.35 3.28
CA VAL A 43 -0.01 -8.54 2.25
C VAL A 43 -1.19 -7.57 2.48
N ALA A 44 -1.69 -7.47 3.70
CA ALA A 44 -2.80 -6.57 4.03
C ALA A 44 -2.47 -5.10 3.74
N ILE A 45 -1.24 -4.67 4.02
CA ILE A 45 -0.75 -3.32 3.72
C ILE A 45 -0.75 -3.06 2.21
N VAL A 46 -0.29 -4.02 1.39
CA VAL A 46 -0.31 -3.88 -0.07
C VAL A 46 -1.75 -3.77 -0.58
N ILE A 47 -2.63 -4.67 -0.15
CA ILE A 47 -4.04 -4.66 -0.57
C ILE A 47 -4.71 -3.32 -0.21
N TYR A 48 -4.53 -2.85 1.02
CA TYR A 48 -5.10 -1.58 1.44
C TYR A 48 -4.50 -0.40 0.67
N GLY A 49 -3.19 -0.42 0.42
CA GLY A 49 -2.52 0.59 -0.43
C GLY A 49 -3.13 0.65 -1.84
N LEU A 50 -3.43 -0.50 -2.45
CA LEU A 50 -4.10 -0.57 -3.75
C LEU A 50 -5.52 0.03 -3.70
N VAL A 51 -6.28 -0.24 -2.64
CA VAL A 51 -7.62 0.36 -2.44
C VAL A 51 -7.53 1.88 -2.30
N VAL A 52 -6.54 2.39 -1.55
CA VAL A 52 -6.30 3.83 -1.42
C VAL A 52 -5.91 4.45 -2.76
N ALA A 53 -5.03 3.81 -3.54
CA ALA A 53 -4.66 4.27 -4.87
C ALA A 53 -5.88 4.32 -5.80
N TYR A 54 -6.71 3.27 -5.82
CA TYR A 54 -7.93 3.20 -6.62
C TYR A 54 -8.90 4.34 -6.28
N ASN A 55 -9.15 4.56 -4.99
CA ASN A 55 -10.02 5.64 -4.53
C ASN A 55 -9.42 7.02 -4.86
N ALA A 56 -8.11 7.20 -4.77
CA ALA A 56 -7.45 8.45 -5.14
C ALA A 56 -7.57 8.73 -6.66
N LEU A 57 -7.44 7.71 -7.50
CA LEU A 57 -7.60 7.81 -8.94
C LEU A 57 -9.04 8.13 -9.34
N ILE A 58 -10.02 7.46 -8.74
CA ILE A 58 -11.44 7.74 -8.99
C ILE A 58 -11.80 9.16 -8.60
N ASN A 59 -11.39 9.61 -7.41
CA ASN A 59 -11.70 10.97 -6.96
C ASN A 59 -11.04 12.01 -7.87
N LYS A 60 -9.81 11.76 -8.36
CA LYS A 60 -9.15 12.63 -9.32
C LYS A 60 -9.87 12.70 -10.67
N ASN A 61 -10.50 11.62 -11.11
CA ASN A 61 -11.27 11.60 -12.36
C ASN A 61 -12.68 12.21 -12.22
N ALA A 62 -13.16 12.41 -11.00
CA ALA A 62 -14.45 13.01 -10.70
C ALA A 62 -14.39 14.54 -10.49
N GLU A 63 -13.18 15.10 -10.33
CA GLU A 63 -12.88 16.54 -10.40
C GLU A 63 -12.61 16.97 -11.85
#